data_AF-A0A355KSI2-F1
#
_entry.id   AF-A0A355KSI2-F1
#
_cell.length_a   1.000
_cell.length_b   1.000
_cell.length_c   1.000
_cell.angle_alpha   90.00
_cell.angle_beta   90.00
_cell.angle_gamma   90.00
#
_symmetry.space_group_name_H-M   'P 1'
#
loop_
_entity.id
_entity.type
_entity.pdbx_description
1 polymer ?
#
loop_
_entity_poly.entity_id
_entity_poly.type
_entity_poly.pdbx_seq_one_letter_code
_entity_poly.pdbx_strand_id
1 'polypeptide(L)'
;MSVISKGYMNENSYMKDVLKAVGYGNGELVVFDLDKTVFEVLAEETTEAWFFSNISALMREGYNEQTAKEKLLPIIEEAQRDARVRLVDPFILDVMSELRKRQVRVIAVTARTGSVLESATFRQLRDTGVSFVQVEYEDAEAPDLWLGYCEFPELYKGVFYKDGVMFVDGKDKGIALELFFQKVSYRPAHLVFVDDSLHNVKAVQKMAERLNIPCDGFHFTCVDDKAAALVMADRRGELAQPSVPV
;
A
#
# COMPACT_ATOMS: atom_id res chain seq x y z
N MET A 1 10.81 20.65 -28.20
CA MET A 1 9.44 20.64 -27.65
C MET A 1 9.36 19.42 -26.74
N SER A 2 9.30 19.67 -25.42
CA SER A 2 9.30 18.62 -24.41
C SER A 2 7.88 18.08 -24.22
N VAL A 3 7.68 16.78 -24.45
CA VAL A 3 6.43 16.09 -24.16
C VAL A 3 6.44 15.78 -22.66
N ILE A 4 5.74 16.59 -21.88
CA ILE A 4 5.42 16.30 -20.48
C ILE A 4 4.52 15.06 -20.52
N SER A 5 5.02 13.92 -20.03
CA SER A 5 4.25 12.68 -19.97
C SER A 5 3.08 12.89 -19.01
N LYS A 6 1.86 12.83 -19.56
CA LYS A 6 0.60 12.74 -18.80
C LYS A 6 0.72 11.56 -17.83
N GLY A 7 0.51 11.79 -16.54
CA GLY A 7 0.34 10.71 -15.57
C GLY A 7 -0.79 9.79 -16.04
N TYR A 8 -0.50 8.52 -16.23
CA TYR A 8 -1.52 7.52 -16.56
C TYR A 8 -2.18 7.09 -15.25
N MET A 9 -3.51 7.17 -15.21
CA MET A 9 -4.33 6.60 -14.15
C MET A 9 -5.06 5.39 -14.76
N ASN A 10 -4.64 4.18 -14.39
CA ASN A 10 -5.28 2.97 -14.86
C ASN A 10 -6.34 2.54 -13.82
N GLU A 11 -7.60 2.85 -14.10
CA GLU A 11 -8.75 2.29 -13.35
C GLU A 11 -8.89 0.79 -13.69
N ASN A 12 -9.13 -0.06 -12.68
CA ASN A 12 -9.17 -1.53 -12.80
C ASN A 12 -7.84 -2.18 -13.24
N SER A 13 -6.72 -1.67 -12.74
CA SER A 13 -5.41 -2.30 -12.95
C SER A 13 -5.28 -3.60 -12.18
N TYR A 14 -4.70 -4.62 -12.82
CA TYR A 14 -4.22 -5.79 -12.11
C TYR A 14 -2.90 -5.47 -11.41
N MET A 15 -2.59 -6.15 -10.31
CA MET A 15 -1.33 -5.93 -9.59
C MET A 15 -0.10 -6.08 -10.51
N LYS A 16 -0.18 -6.95 -11.53
CA LYS A 16 0.87 -7.13 -12.54
C LYS A 16 1.13 -5.91 -13.42
N ASP A 17 0.18 -4.99 -13.56
CA ASP A 17 0.34 -3.80 -14.40
C ASP A 17 1.36 -2.81 -13.82
N VAL A 18 1.64 -2.89 -12.50
CA VAL A 18 2.75 -2.18 -11.85
C VAL A 18 4.07 -2.44 -12.56
N LEU A 19 4.29 -3.68 -13.03
CA LEU A 19 5.52 -4.09 -13.72
C LEU A 19 5.69 -3.45 -15.11
N LYS A 20 4.65 -2.84 -15.66
CA LYS A 20 4.70 -2.11 -16.96
C LYS A 20 5.08 -0.66 -16.78
N ALA A 21 4.83 -0.09 -15.60
CA ALA A 21 5.20 1.29 -15.26
C ALA A 21 6.66 1.41 -14.84
N VAL A 22 7.27 0.32 -14.39
CA VAL A 22 8.70 0.29 -14.10
C VAL A 22 9.49 -0.19 -15.32
N GLY A 23 10.56 0.52 -15.64
CA GLY A 23 11.53 0.15 -16.67
C GLY A 23 12.60 -0.82 -16.18
N TYR A 24 13.71 -0.88 -16.92
CA TYR A 24 14.97 -1.51 -16.49
C TYR A 24 15.98 -0.45 -16.00
N GLY A 25 15.50 0.71 -15.55
CA GLY A 25 16.34 1.86 -15.24
C GLY A 25 16.72 1.94 -13.76
N ASN A 26 17.89 2.49 -13.47
CA ASN A 26 18.29 2.80 -12.10
C ASN A 26 17.48 3.99 -11.54
N GLY A 27 17.06 3.91 -10.28
CA GLY A 27 16.46 5.03 -9.54
C GLY A 27 14.92 5.07 -9.51
N GLU A 28 14.24 4.02 -9.97
CA GLU A 28 12.79 3.88 -9.83
C GLU A 28 12.40 3.50 -8.39
N LEU A 29 11.28 4.04 -7.91
CA LEU A 29 10.70 3.71 -6.61
C LEU A 29 9.23 3.32 -6.80
N VAL A 30 8.87 2.14 -6.30
CA VAL A 30 7.48 1.71 -6.16
C VAL A 30 7.07 1.86 -4.70
N VAL A 31 5.91 2.47 -4.48
CA VAL A 31 5.35 2.69 -3.16
C VAL A 31 3.96 2.07 -3.10
N PHE A 32 3.76 1.16 -2.15
CA PHE A 32 2.49 0.49 -1.93
C PHE A 32 1.79 1.02 -0.68
N ASP A 33 0.48 1.23 -0.76
CA ASP A 33 -0.35 1.12 0.44
C ASP A 33 -0.43 -0.34 0.94
N LEU A 34 -0.88 -0.54 2.18
CA LEU A 34 -1.03 -1.86 2.77
C LEU A 34 -2.46 -2.38 2.75
N ASP A 35 -3.39 -1.69 3.42
CA ASP A 35 -4.75 -2.17 3.66
C ASP A 35 -5.56 -2.12 2.37
N LYS A 36 -6.18 -3.23 1.97
CA LYS A 36 -6.94 -3.33 0.70
C LYS A 36 -6.11 -3.13 -0.57
N THR A 37 -4.81 -2.88 -0.44
CA THR A 37 -3.85 -2.84 -1.55
C THR A 37 -2.95 -4.08 -1.58
N VAL A 38 -2.21 -4.35 -0.50
CA VAL A 38 -1.30 -5.51 -0.38
C VAL A 38 -2.00 -6.68 0.28
N PHE A 39 -2.64 -6.42 1.42
CA PHE A 39 -3.40 -7.43 2.13
C PHE A 39 -4.70 -6.83 2.64
N GLU A 40 -5.64 -7.69 2.98
CA GLU A 40 -6.81 -7.30 3.75
C GLU A 40 -6.84 -8.00 5.10
N VAL A 41 -7.30 -7.24 6.10
CA VAL A 41 -7.53 -7.74 7.45
C VAL A 41 -8.87 -8.47 7.50
N LEU A 42 -8.84 -9.69 8.03
CA LEU A 42 -10.00 -10.58 8.14
C LEU A 42 -10.70 -10.37 9.49
N ALA A 43 -11.23 -9.17 9.70
CA ALA A 43 -12.06 -8.80 10.85
C ALA A 43 -13.18 -7.85 10.41
N GLU A 44 -14.38 -8.08 10.92
CA GLU A 44 -15.60 -7.36 10.51
C GLU A 44 -15.49 -5.86 10.81
N GLU A 45 -14.92 -5.52 11.96
CA GLU A 45 -14.73 -4.15 12.45
C GLU A 45 -13.81 -3.31 11.56
N THR A 46 -13.00 -3.98 10.73
CA THR A 46 -12.06 -3.34 9.81
C THR A 46 -12.67 -3.08 8.43
N THR A 47 -13.93 -3.46 8.22
CA THR A 47 -14.63 -3.27 6.95
C THR A 47 -15.27 -1.87 6.86
N GLU A 48 -15.33 -1.33 5.64
CA GLU A 48 -16.05 -0.08 5.38
C GLU A 48 -17.53 -0.17 5.79
N ALA A 49 -18.17 -1.31 5.54
CA ALA A 49 -19.57 -1.52 5.88
C ALA A 49 -19.82 -1.40 7.39
N TRP A 50 -18.97 -2.03 8.21
CA TRP A 50 -19.04 -1.91 9.66
C TRP A 50 -18.77 -0.46 10.09
N PHE A 51 -17.74 0.17 9.53
CA PHE A 51 -17.37 1.55 9.86
C PHE A 51 -18.53 2.53 9.58
N PHE A 52 -19.08 2.54 8.38
CA PHE A 52 -20.16 3.47 8.00
C PHE A 52 -21.46 3.19 8.76
N SER A 53 -21.77 1.92 9.05
CA SER A 53 -22.93 1.54 9.87
C SER A 53 -22.81 2.11 11.28
N ASN A 54 -21.64 1.95 11.92
CA ASN A 54 -21.40 2.42 13.29
C ASN A 54 -21.26 3.95 13.38
N ILE A 55 -20.63 4.59 12.39
CA ILE A 55 -20.63 6.07 12.28
C ILE A 55 -22.08 6.57 12.21
N SER A 56 -22.91 5.98 11.35
CA SER A 56 -24.32 6.38 11.19
C SER A 56 -25.14 6.15 12.47
N ALA A 57 -24.85 5.08 13.23
CA ALA A 57 -25.47 4.82 14.52
C ALA A 57 -25.11 5.92 15.54
N LEU A 58 -23.82 6.22 15.71
CA LEU A 58 -23.35 7.25 16.63
C LEU A 58 -23.85 8.65 16.26
N MET A 59 -23.93 8.96 14.96
CA MET A 59 -24.50 10.23 14.51
C MET A 59 -26.00 10.35 14.83
N ARG A 60 -26.76 9.25 14.79
CA ARG A 60 -28.18 9.23 15.25
C ARG A 60 -28.31 9.42 16.76
N GLU A 61 -27.28 9.05 17.53
CA GLU A 61 -27.19 9.32 18.97
C GLU A 61 -26.76 10.77 19.29
N GLY A 62 -26.46 11.59 18.26
CA GLY A 62 -26.14 13.00 18.40
C GLY A 62 -24.64 13.33 18.43
N TYR A 63 -23.76 12.35 18.21
CA TYR A 63 -22.34 12.62 18.02
C TYR A 63 -22.07 13.25 16.66
N ASN A 64 -21.10 14.16 16.59
CA ASN A 64 -20.57 14.58 15.28
C ASN A 64 -19.63 13.49 14.73
N GLU A 65 -19.34 13.56 13.42
CA GLU A 65 -18.53 12.56 12.72
C GLU A 65 -17.13 12.38 13.33
N GLN A 66 -16.47 13.47 13.74
CA GLN A 66 -15.13 13.41 14.32
C GLN A 66 -15.14 12.65 15.65
N THR A 67 -16.06 12.99 16.55
CA THR A 67 -16.23 12.28 17.83
C THR A 67 -16.65 10.83 17.62
N ALA A 68 -17.44 10.54 16.59
CA ALA A 68 -17.80 9.17 16.23
C ALA A 68 -16.56 8.37 15.78
N LYS A 69 -15.70 8.94 14.93
CA LYS A 69 -14.43 8.33 14.51
C LYS A 69 -13.51 8.06 15.71
N GLU A 70 -13.35 9.03 16.60
CA GLU A 70 -12.54 8.89 17.82
C GLU A 70 -13.02 7.76 18.74
N LYS A 71 -14.34 7.49 18.76
CA LYS A 71 -14.93 6.38 19.52
C LYS A 71 -14.70 5.02 18.88
N LEU A 72 -14.71 4.95 17.54
CA LEU A 72 -14.56 3.69 16.81
C LEU A 72 -13.11 3.28 16.62
N LEU A 73 -12.18 4.25 16.57
CA LEU A 73 -10.76 3.98 16.30
C LEU A 73 -10.16 2.91 17.23
N PRO A 74 -10.35 2.94 18.57
CA PRO A 74 -9.80 1.89 19.44
C PRO A 74 -10.36 0.50 19.18
N ILE A 75 -11.61 0.40 18.70
CA ILE A 75 -12.25 -0.88 18.36
C ILE A 75 -11.61 -1.46 17.10
N ILE A 76 -11.40 -0.60 16.09
CA ILE A 76 -10.74 -0.98 14.83
C ILE A 76 -9.30 -1.39 15.10
N GLU A 77 -8.57 -0.62 15.90
CA GLU A 77 -7.19 -0.93 16.28
C GLU A 77 -7.09 -2.28 16.99
N GLU A 78 -8.00 -2.56 17.92
CA GLU A 78 -8.03 -3.84 18.62
C GLU A 78 -8.34 -5.01 17.68
N ALA A 79 -9.32 -4.85 16.78
CA ALA A 79 -9.63 -5.85 15.78
C ALA A 79 -8.44 -6.11 14.85
N GLN A 80 -7.76 -5.05 14.40
CA GLN A 80 -6.55 -5.17 13.56
C GLN A 80 -5.38 -5.83 14.31
N ARG A 81 -5.30 -5.65 15.63
CA ARG A 81 -4.18 -6.12 16.45
C ARG A 81 -3.99 -7.62 16.34
N ASP A 82 -5.05 -8.43 16.28
CA ASP A 82 -4.95 -9.90 16.32
C ASP A 82 -5.52 -10.61 15.10
N ALA A 83 -6.17 -9.86 14.20
CA ALA A 83 -6.77 -10.44 13.01
C ALA A 83 -5.75 -11.06 12.03
N ARG A 84 -6.18 -12.14 11.40
CA ARG A 84 -5.52 -12.74 10.24
C ARG A 84 -5.62 -11.82 9.04
N VAL A 85 -4.74 -12.04 8.08
CA VAL A 85 -4.75 -11.32 6.80
C VAL A 85 -4.73 -12.29 5.62
N ARG A 86 -5.19 -11.83 4.46
CA ARG A 86 -4.94 -12.49 3.16
C ARG A 86 -4.42 -11.46 2.16
N LEU A 87 -3.63 -11.92 1.18
CA LEU A 87 -3.24 -11.08 0.04
C LEU A 87 -4.49 -10.65 -0.73
N VAL A 88 -4.52 -9.40 -1.18
CA VAL A 88 -5.63 -8.88 -2.00
C VAL A 88 -5.53 -9.44 -3.43
N ASP A 89 -4.33 -9.50 -3.99
CA ASP A 89 -4.06 -10.14 -5.28
C ASP A 89 -3.02 -11.26 -5.12
N PRO A 90 -3.30 -12.48 -5.62
CA PRO A 90 -2.35 -13.60 -5.52
C PRO A 90 -1.00 -13.35 -6.23
N PHE A 91 -0.91 -12.37 -7.11
CA PHE A 91 0.30 -12.04 -7.86
C PHE A 91 1.22 -11.03 -7.16
N ILE A 92 0.88 -10.54 -5.96
CA ILE A 92 1.72 -9.59 -5.22
C ILE A 92 3.13 -10.14 -5.00
N LEU A 93 3.27 -11.41 -4.60
CA LEU A 93 4.59 -12.01 -4.37
C LEU A 93 5.41 -12.11 -5.65
N ASP A 94 4.78 -12.42 -6.79
CA ASP A 94 5.44 -12.43 -8.10
C ASP A 94 5.90 -11.03 -8.51
N VAL A 95 5.05 -10.02 -8.29
CA VAL A 95 5.39 -8.61 -8.57
C VAL A 95 6.55 -8.14 -7.69
N MET A 96 6.51 -8.41 -6.38
CA MET A 96 7.60 -8.08 -5.47
C MET A 96 8.90 -8.80 -5.85
N SER A 97 8.83 -10.07 -6.27
CA SER A 97 10.00 -10.81 -6.74
C SER A 97 10.58 -10.21 -8.02
N GLU A 98 9.73 -9.79 -8.96
CA GLU A 98 10.17 -9.23 -10.22
C GLU A 98 10.75 -7.83 -10.04
N LEU A 99 10.14 -6.98 -9.20
CA LEU A 99 10.70 -5.68 -8.81
C LEU A 99 12.11 -5.83 -8.20
N ARG A 100 12.31 -6.84 -7.34
CA ARG A 100 13.62 -7.14 -6.76
C ARG A 100 14.64 -7.56 -7.81
N LYS A 101 14.26 -8.46 -8.74
CA LYS A 101 15.15 -8.90 -9.85
C LYS A 101 15.58 -7.73 -10.74
N ARG A 102 14.69 -6.75 -10.93
CA ARG A 102 14.97 -5.52 -11.69
C ARG A 102 15.70 -4.46 -10.88
N GLN A 103 16.05 -4.74 -9.63
CA GLN A 103 16.66 -3.77 -8.71
C GLN A 103 15.85 -2.47 -8.61
N VAL A 104 14.52 -2.58 -8.60
CA VAL A 104 13.60 -1.46 -8.35
C VAL A 104 13.40 -1.29 -6.85
N ARG A 105 13.53 -0.07 -6.33
CA ARG A 105 13.30 0.16 -4.89
C ARG A 105 11.82 0.04 -4.56
N VAL A 106 11.50 -0.56 -3.42
CA VAL A 106 10.11 -0.72 -2.97
C VAL A 106 9.95 -0.38 -1.50
N ILE A 107 8.97 0.45 -1.17
CA ILE A 107 8.54 0.74 0.21
C ILE A 107 7.01 0.66 0.33
N ALA A 108 6.51 0.72 1.56
CA ALA A 108 5.10 0.87 1.86
C ALA A 108 4.79 2.17 2.62
N VAL A 109 3.58 2.69 2.44
CA VAL A 109 3.03 3.84 3.19
C VAL A 109 1.61 3.50 3.64
N THR A 110 1.35 3.45 4.94
CA THR A 110 0.05 3.09 5.51
C THR A 110 -0.51 4.20 6.40
N ALA A 111 -1.84 4.37 6.35
CA ALA A 111 -2.57 5.28 7.22
C ALA A 111 -2.77 4.75 8.65
N ARG A 112 -2.36 3.51 8.95
CA ARG A 112 -2.46 2.91 10.29
C ARG A 112 -1.76 3.76 11.36
N THR A 113 -2.33 3.75 12.56
CA THR A 113 -1.75 4.38 13.74
C THR A 113 -0.55 3.58 14.23
N GLY A 114 0.64 4.00 13.80
CA GLY A 114 1.90 3.27 14.03
C GLY A 114 2.19 3.02 15.51
N SER A 115 1.90 3.97 16.39
CA SER A 115 2.10 3.84 17.84
C SER A 115 1.32 2.66 18.48
N VAL A 116 0.25 2.19 17.83
CA VAL A 116 -0.59 1.09 18.31
C VAL A 116 -0.39 -0.17 17.45
N LEU A 117 -0.28 -0.02 16.14
CA LEU A 117 -0.42 -1.09 15.16
C LEU A 117 0.89 -1.54 14.51
N GLU A 118 2.04 -0.94 14.85
CA GLU A 118 3.34 -1.30 14.26
C GLU A 118 3.61 -2.81 14.34
N SER A 119 3.55 -3.38 15.55
CA SER A 119 3.85 -4.80 15.79
C SER A 119 2.88 -5.72 15.05
N ALA A 120 1.59 -5.36 15.01
CA ALA A 120 0.58 -6.10 14.29
C ALA A 120 0.81 -6.05 12.77
N THR A 121 1.19 -4.89 12.25
CA THR A 121 1.47 -4.67 10.83
C THR A 121 2.64 -5.51 10.36
N PHE A 122 3.77 -5.51 11.10
CA PHE A 122 4.91 -6.35 10.73
C PHE A 122 4.64 -7.85 10.90
N ARG A 123 3.84 -8.27 11.89
CA ARG A 123 3.37 -9.66 11.98
C ARG A 123 2.55 -10.03 10.74
N GLN A 124 1.59 -9.19 10.34
CA GLN A 124 0.72 -9.44 9.19
C GLN A 124 1.49 -9.47 7.86
N LEU A 125 2.48 -8.59 7.68
CA LEU A 125 3.39 -8.66 6.52
C LEU A 125 4.15 -9.99 6.49
N ARG A 126 4.68 -10.43 7.63
CA ARG A 126 5.34 -11.74 7.75
C ARG A 126 4.39 -12.89 7.43
N ASP A 127 3.15 -12.85 7.91
CA ASP A 127 2.16 -13.90 7.68
C ASP A 127 1.76 -14.02 6.19
N THR A 128 1.90 -12.93 5.41
CA THR A 128 1.68 -12.94 3.95
C THR A 128 2.94 -13.26 3.13
N GLY A 129 4.12 -13.27 3.75
CA GLY A 129 5.41 -13.44 3.07
C GLY A 129 5.89 -12.19 2.31
N VAL A 130 5.22 -11.05 2.47
CA VAL A 130 5.62 -9.78 1.86
C VAL A 130 6.67 -9.09 2.72
N SER A 131 7.73 -8.57 2.08
CA SER A 131 8.75 -7.76 2.74
C SER A 131 9.11 -6.56 1.88
N PHE A 132 9.20 -5.40 2.53
CA PHE A 132 9.69 -4.14 1.96
C PHE A 132 11.15 -3.86 2.34
N VAL A 133 11.77 -4.73 3.14
CA VAL A 133 13.20 -4.63 3.45
C VAL A 133 14.00 -5.20 2.28
N GLN A 134 14.93 -4.39 1.79
CA GLN A 134 15.71 -4.67 0.59
C GLN A 134 17.21 -4.71 0.92
N VAL A 135 17.67 -5.84 1.49
CA VAL A 135 19.06 -6.00 1.98
C VAL A 135 20.09 -6.32 0.89
N GLU A 136 19.64 -6.66 -0.33
CA GLU A 136 20.50 -7.19 -1.41
C GLU A 136 20.90 -6.14 -2.45
N TYR A 137 20.51 -4.88 -2.27
CA TYR A 137 20.82 -3.82 -3.24
C TYR A 137 22.28 -3.40 -3.08
N GLU A 138 23.10 -3.67 -4.10
CA GLU A 138 24.51 -3.25 -4.18
C GLU A 138 24.70 -1.74 -4.38
N ASP A 139 23.71 -0.94 -3.97
CA ASP A 139 23.72 0.50 -4.19
C ASP A 139 24.58 1.17 -3.11
N ALA A 140 25.87 1.32 -3.40
CA ALA A 140 26.85 1.99 -2.54
C ALA A 140 26.50 3.45 -2.20
N GLU A 141 25.50 4.04 -2.88
CA GLU A 141 24.98 5.40 -2.64
C GLU A 141 23.59 5.45 -1.99
N ALA A 142 22.94 4.31 -1.70
CA ALA A 142 21.71 4.34 -0.92
C ALA A 142 22.04 4.66 0.54
N PRO A 143 21.59 5.80 1.11
CA PRO A 143 21.91 6.14 2.48
C PRO A 143 21.40 5.05 3.43
N ASP A 144 22.18 4.73 4.47
CA ASP A 144 21.87 3.73 5.51
C ASP A 144 20.45 3.84 6.10
N LEU A 145 19.78 4.99 5.92
CA LEU A 145 18.40 5.25 6.36
C LEU A 145 17.32 4.36 5.72
N TRP A 146 17.54 3.74 4.56
CA TRP A 146 16.54 2.84 3.97
C TRP A 146 16.27 1.60 4.81
N LEU A 147 17.25 1.21 5.63
CA LEU A 147 17.21 0.02 6.50
C LEU A 147 17.01 0.39 7.99
N GLY A 148 16.63 1.64 8.27
CA GLY A 148 16.59 2.19 9.62
C GLY A 148 15.22 2.66 10.09
N TYR A 149 15.23 3.29 11.26
CA TYR A 149 14.10 3.97 11.87
C TYR A 149 14.22 5.48 11.71
N CYS A 150 13.13 6.16 11.38
CA CYS A 150 13.11 7.61 11.23
C CYS A 150 11.75 8.22 11.60
N GLU A 151 11.71 9.15 12.55
CA GLU A 151 10.48 9.88 12.92
C GLU A 151 10.29 11.17 12.12
N PHE A 152 9.04 11.63 11.98
CA PHE A 152 8.65 12.88 11.32
C PHE A 152 7.74 13.73 12.23
N PRO A 153 8.28 14.22 13.38
CA PRO A 153 7.49 14.99 14.35
C PRO A 153 6.90 16.29 13.78
N GLU A 154 7.48 16.83 12.70
CA GLU A 154 6.97 17.99 11.96
C GLU A 154 5.60 17.76 11.30
N LEU A 155 5.23 16.51 11.03
CA LEU A 155 3.89 16.15 10.53
C LEU A 155 2.93 15.97 11.69
N TYR A 156 3.27 15.01 12.55
CA TYR A 156 2.46 14.59 13.67
C TYR A 156 3.26 13.63 14.56
N LYS A 157 2.96 13.63 15.85
CA LYS A 157 3.55 12.66 16.77
C LYS A 157 3.04 11.26 16.43
N GLY A 158 3.93 10.37 16.01
CA GLY A 158 3.58 9.01 15.61
C GLY A 158 3.73 8.71 14.12
N VAL A 159 4.14 9.70 13.31
CA VAL A 159 4.57 9.45 11.93
C VAL A 159 6.03 9.03 11.92
N PHE A 160 6.31 7.85 11.38
CA PHE A 160 7.67 7.31 11.27
C PHE A 160 7.81 6.34 10.11
N TYR A 161 9.05 6.12 9.71
CA TYR A 161 9.48 5.06 8.80
C TYR A 161 10.26 4.01 9.59
N LYS A 162 10.01 2.75 9.29
CA LYS A 162 10.75 1.61 9.84
C LYS A 162 10.72 0.44 8.87
N ASP A 163 11.86 -0.18 8.61
CA ASP A 163 11.97 -1.46 7.91
C ASP A 163 11.15 -1.53 6.60
N GLY A 164 11.22 -0.48 5.77
CA GLY A 164 10.50 -0.40 4.50
C GLY A 164 9.06 0.09 4.59
N VAL A 165 8.55 0.43 5.78
CA VAL A 165 7.16 0.85 5.99
C VAL A 165 7.10 2.23 6.64
N MET A 166 6.40 3.16 6.02
CA MET A 166 6.06 4.46 6.57
C MET A 166 4.64 4.44 7.17
N PHE A 167 4.53 4.70 8.46
CA PHE A 167 3.26 4.90 9.16
C PHE A 167 2.94 6.39 9.18
N VAL A 168 1.81 6.78 8.57
CA VAL A 168 1.41 8.19 8.44
C VAL A 168 0.23 8.58 9.31
N ASP A 169 -0.35 7.65 10.09
CA ASP A 169 -1.40 7.94 11.10
C ASP A 169 -2.53 8.84 10.57
N GLY A 170 -3.11 8.43 9.44
CA GLY A 170 -4.16 9.15 8.72
C GLY A 170 -3.77 10.49 8.08
N LYS A 171 -2.48 10.89 8.09
CA LYS A 171 -2.01 12.12 7.43
C LYS A 171 -1.84 11.92 5.92
N ASP A 172 -1.75 13.05 5.20
CA ASP A 172 -1.57 13.08 3.76
C ASP A 172 -0.28 12.37 3.35
N LYS A 173 -0.42 11.27 2.57
CA LYS A 173 0.70 10.44 2.12
C LYS A 173 1.66 11.18 1.19
N GLY A 174 1.17 12.14 0.40
CA GLY A 174 2.01 12.96 -0.47
C GLY A 174 2.95 13.85 0.35
N ILE A 175 2.41 14.56 1.34
CA ILE A 175 3.23 15.40 2.24
C ILE A 175 4.23 14.53 3.02
N ALA A 176 3.78 13.37 3.51
CA ALA A 176 4.65 12.44 4.23
C ALA A 176 5.82 11.95 3.38
N LEU A 177 5.56 11.50 2.15
CA LEU A 177 6.59 11.06 1.22
C LEU A 177 7.57 12.16 0.83
N GLU A 178 7.10 13.40 0.66
CA GLU A 178 7.99 14.54 0.38
C GLU A 178 8.99 14.77 1.53
N LEU A 179 8.52 14.76 2.77
CA LEU A 179 9.38 14.91 3.94
C LEU A 179 10.34 13.73 4.08
N PHE A 180 9.87 12.52 3.80
CA PHE A 180 10.73 11.34 3.74
C PHE A 180 11.86 11.54 2.71
N PHE A 181 11.54 11.92 1.48
CA PHE A 181 12.53 12.18 0.41
C PHE A 181 13.54 13.26 0.80
N GLN A 182 13.08 14.36 1.40
CA GLN A 182 13.98 15.41 1.90
C GLN A 182 14.92 14.89 2.99
N LYS A 183 14.39 14.13 3.94
CA LYS A 183 15.15 13.63 5.09
C LYS A 183 16.19 12.58 4.70
N VAL A 184 15.84 11.67 3.80
CA VAL A 184 16.78 10.67 3.28
C VAL A 184 17.66 11.21 2.14
N SER A 185 17.50 12.49 1.75
CA SER A 185 18.20 13.09 0.61
C SER A 185 18.10 12.25 -0.66
N TYR A 186 16.92 11.68 -0.91
CA TYR A 186 16.65 10.82 -2.06
C TYR A 186 15.61 11.44 -2.98
N ARG A 187 15.80 11.27 -4.29
CA ARG A 187 14.83 11.67 -5.29
C ARG A 187 14.69 10.56 -6.33
N PRO A 188 13.53 9.88 -6.43
CA PRO A 188 13.34 8.87 -7.45
C PRO A 188 13.34 9.50 -8.86
N ALA A 189 13.90 8.78 -9.82
CA ALA A 189 13.83 9.12 -11.24
C ALA A 189 12.40 8.94 -11.80
N HIS A 190 11.67 7.99 -11.24
CA HIS A 190 10.27 7.69 -11.53
C HIS A 190 9.60 7.12 -10.27
N LEU A 191 8.40 7.59 -9.95
CA LEU A 191 7.61 7.13 -8.81
C LEU A 191 6.36 6.38 -9.27
N VAL A 192 6.23 5.11 -8.88
CA VAL A 192 4.98 4.36 -9.05
C VAL A 192 4.28 4.26 -7.71
N PHE A 193 3.05 4.75 -7.60
CA PHE A 193 2.27 4.71 -6.36
C PHE A 193 1.01 3.85 -6.54
N VAL A 194 0.79 2.90 -5.63
CA VAL A 194 -0.31 1.93 -5.68
C VAL A 194 -1.11 2.02 -4.39
N ASP A 195 -2.40 2.34 -4.50
CA ASP A 195 -3.27 2.55 -3.34
C ASP A 195 -4.74 2.32 -3.74
N ASP A 196 -5.53 1.74 -2.85
CA ASP A 196 -6.96 1.51 -3.04
C ASP A 196 -7.79 2.81 -2.93
N SER A 197 -7.23 3.87 -2.35
CA SER A 197 -7.86 5.17 -2.23
C SER A 197 -7.44 6.13 -3.34
N LEU A 198 -8.39 6.50 -4.21
CA LEU A 198 -8.18 7.54 -5.22
C LEU A 198 -7.72 8.88 -4.61
N HIS A 199 -8.13 9.19 -3.39
CA HIS A 199 -7.69 10.39 -2.68
C HIS A 199 -6.18 10.36 -2.43
N ASN A 200 -5.66 9.24 -1.92
CA ASN A 200 -4.23 9.06 -1.67
C ASN A 200 -3.43 9.09 -2.97
N VAL A 201 -3.92 8.42 -4.02
CA VAL A 201 -3.26 8.44 -5.34
C VAL A 201 -3.10 9.88 -5.85
N LYS A 202 -4.17 10.68 -5.79
CA LYS A 202 -4.13 12.09 -6.20
C LYS A 202 -3.21 12.94 -5.32
N ALA A 203 -3.16 12.68 -4.01
CA ALA A 203 -2.28 13.40 -3.09
C ALA A 203 -0.80 13.17 -3.44
N VAL A 204 -0.42 11.92 -3.72
CA VAL A 204 0.94 11.57 -4.14
C VAL A 204 1.28 12.13 -5.52
N GLN A 205 0.36 12.05 -6.49
CA GLN A 205 0.57 12.66 -7.81
C GLN A 205 0.78 14.17 -7.74
N LYS A 206 0.01 14.87 -6.89
CA LYS A 206 0.17 16.31 -6.67
C LYS A 206 1.54 16.65 -6.05
N MET A 207 2.01 15.83 -5.11
CA MET A 207 3.36 15.96 -4.58
C MET A 207 4.41 15.76 -5.69
N ALA A 208 4.27 14.70 -6.48
CA ALA A 208 5.21 14.39 -7.56
C ALA A 208 5.28 15.51 -8.61
N GLU A 209 4.13 16.07 -9.00
CA GLU A 209 4.06 17.22 -9.90
C GLU A 209 4.81 18.44 -9.32
N ARG A 210 4.55 18.78 -8.05
CA ARG A 210 5.26 19.88 -7.35
C ARG A 210 6.76 19.67 -7.32
N LEU A 211 7.21 18.43 -7.11
CA LEU A 211 8.63 18.09 -7.06
C LEU A 211 9.26 17.89 -8.45
N ASN A 212 8.47 17.91 -9.54
CA ASN A 212 8.90 17.52 -10.88
C ASN A 212 9.49 16.10 -10.92
N ILE A 213 8.76 15.14 -10.33
CA ILE A 213 9.06 13.71 -10.36
C ILE A 213 8.01 13.06 -11.28
N PRO A 214 8.42 12.36 -12.36
CA PRO A 214 7.50 11.54 -13.14
C PRO A 214 6.78 10.55 -12.23
N CYS A 215 5.45 10.41 -12.38
CA CYS A 215 4.68 9.55 -11.49
C CYS A 215 3.50 8.86 -12.19
N ASP A 216 3.45 7.53 -12.03
CA ASP A 216 2.30 6.69 -12.38
C ASP A 216 1.52 6.33 -11.11
N GLY A 217 0.23 6.67 -11.11
CA GLY A 217 -0.68 6.43 -9.98
C GLY A 217 -1.67 5.32 -10.29
N PHE A 218 -1.65 4.25 -9.50
CA PHE A 218 -2.53 3.10 -9.62
C PHE A 218 -3.60 3.13 -8.52
N HIS A 219 -4.83 3.43 -8.90
CA HIS A 219 -6.00 3.27 -8.03
C HIS A 219 -6.44 1.81 -8.06
N PHE A 220 -6.00 1.06 -7.05
CA PHE A 220 -6.15 -0.39 -7.00
C PHE A 220 -7.46 -0.80 -6.33
N THR A 221 -8.52 -0.93 -7.12
CA THR A 221 -9.86 -1.30 -6.65
C THR A 221 -10.17 -2.78 -6.77
N CYS A 222 -9.20 -3.60 -7.21
CA CYS A 222 -9.45 -5.00 -7.54
C CYS A 222 -9.53 -5.85 -6.26
N VAL A 223 -10.70 -5.87 -5.64
CA VAL A 223 -11.08 -6.86 -4.63
C VAL A 223 -11.97 -7.89 -5.32
N ASP A 224 -11.45 -9.09 -5.55
CA ASP A 224 -12.22 -10.32 -5.82
C ASP A 224 -12.90 -10.55 -7.21
N ASP A 225 -12.45 -9.95 -8.33
CA ASP A 225 -12.93 -10.41 -9.66
C ASP A 225 -12.43 -11.83 -10.04
N LYS A 226 -11.32 -12.29 -9.44
CA LYS A 226 -10.81 -13.67 -9.66
C LYS A 226 -11.49 -14.71 -8.77
N ALA A 227 -11.95 -14.37 -7.57
CA ALA A 227 -12.74 -15.29 -6.74
C ALA A 227 -14.09 -15.59 -7.42
N ALA A 228 -14.72 -14.55 -8.01
CA ALA A 228 -15.92 -14.73 -8.83
C ALA A 228 -15.65 -15.56 -10.10
N ALA A 229 -14.54 -15.32 -10.81
CA ALA A 229 -14.18 -16.06 -12.03
C ALA A 229 -13.81 -17.54 -11.75
N LEU A 230 -13.08 -17.83 -10.67
CA LEU A 230 -12.72 -19.21 -10.27
C LEU A 230 -13.96 -19.99 -9.78
N VAL A 231 -14.86 -19.37 -9.01
CA VAL A 231 -16.14 -19.98 -8.60
C VAL A 231 -17.07 -20.21 -9.81
N MET A 232 -17.03 -19.33 -10.81
CA MET A 232 -17.78 -19.49 -12.07
C MET A 232 -17.16 -20.55 -13.01
N ALA A 233 -15.85 -20.78 -12.97
CA ALA A 233 -15.16 -21.81 -13.74
C ALA A 233 -15.36 -23.21 -13.12
N ASP A 234 -15.37 -23.30 -11.79
CA ASP A 234 -15.66 -24.52 -11.04
C ASP A 234 -17.12 -24.98 -11.25
N ARG A 235 -18.08 -24.04 -11.23
CA ARG A 235 -19.50 -24.33 -11.57
C ARG A 235 -19.74 -24.71 -13.04
N ARG A 236 -18.79 -24.44 -13.93
CA ARG A 236 -18.84 -24.81 -15.36
C ARG A 236 -18.05 -26.09 -15.69
N GLY A 237 -17.35 -26.67 -14.72
CA GLY A 237 -16.61 -27.93 -14.91
C GLY A 237 -15.41 -27.82 -15.87
N GLU A 238 -14.80 -26.65 -16.00
CA GLU A 238 -13.76 -26.39 -17.01
C GLU A 238 -12.31 -26.65 -16.53
N LEU A 239 -12.11 -27.24 -15.35
CA LEU A 239 -10.79 -27.73 -14.94
C LEU A 239 -10.55 -29.13 -15.52
N ALA A 240 -9.86 -29.17 -16.66
CA ALA A 240 -9.32 -30.40 -17.21
C ALA A 240 -8.42 -31.10 -16.18
N GLN A 241 -8.77 -32.34 -15.82
CA GLN A 241 -7.94 -33.16 -14.94
C GLN A 241 -6.57 -33.42 -15.60
N PRO A 242 -5.45 -33.35 -14.85
CA PRO A 242 -4.16 -33.73 -15.37
C PRO A 242 -4.16 -35.24 -15.69
N SER A 243 -3.90 -35.57 -16.95
CA SER A 243 -3.66 -36.94 -17.40
C SER A 243 -2.42 -37.49 -16.71
N VAL A 244 -2.60 -38.48 -15.82
CA VAL A 244 -1.50 -39.25 -15.26
C VAL A 244 -1.07 -40.30 -16.31
N PRO A 245 0.20 -40.32 -16.76
CA PRO A 245 0.67 -41.40 -17.61
C PRO A 245 0.86 -42.68 -16.77
N VAL A 246 0.40 -43.81 -17.31
CA VAL A 246 0.68 -45.17 -16.82
C VAL A 246 2.08 -45.60 -17.28
#